data_AF-A0A2V1DNX9-F1
#
_entry.id   AF-A0A2V1DNX9-F1
#
_cell.length_a   1.000
_cell.length_b   1.000
_cell.length_c   1.000
_cell.angle_alpha   90.00
_cell.angle_beta   90.00
_cell.angle_gamma   90.00
#
_symmetry.space_group_name_H-M   'P 1'
#
loop_
_entity.id
_entity.type
_entity.pdbx_description
1 polymer ?
#
loop_
_entity_poly.entity_id
_entity_poly.type
_entity_poly.pdbx_seq_one_letter_code
_entity_poly.pdbx_strand_id
1 'polypeptide(L)'
;MWKALAIIASAIPIVTAAECTREGLLSTAKSYVYAQTRGNSSSLQLSGTKFTYQQNNKISDISKGLLSVAYKIDLTRSTADTVACASYTMWISSTGTKSFVVGTQIRHADNDTSTISMIDTIAATSGDLFFNATKTLGYITAEDWSYINSTASRPSRELLKKVGDAYLDMWTDSKAADTIPWGPQCERVEGSSYTNPCGQSLPHGGSAKSNGNRRYVIDEEMGSVDVLCEFSSLGPWPDSHEIRVIDGKVKYVHTITVLKS
;
A
#
# COMPACT_ATOMS: atom_id res chain seq x y z
N MET A 1 -54.74 -46.90 0.65
CA MET A 1 -54.58 -45.45 0.36
C MET A 1 -53.45 -44.91 1.23
N TRP A 2 -52.23 -44.82 0.70
CA TRP A 2 -51.06 -44.39 1.46
C TRP A 2 -50.90 -42.88 1.26
N LYS A 3 -51.00 -42.10 2.35
CA LYS A 3 -50.75 -40.64 2.30
C LYS A 3 -49.24 -40.42 2.42
N ALA A 4 -48.63 -39.91 1.36
CA ALA A 4 -47.24 -39.47 1.38
C ALA A 4 -47.15 -38.13 2.16
N LEU A 5 -46.34 -38.11 3.22
CA LEU A 5 -45.95 -36.89 3.92
C LEU A 5 -44.88 -36.18 3.09
N ALA A 6 -45.20 -34.99 2.58
CA ALA A 6 -44.20 -34.11 1.97
C ALA A 6 -43.44 -33.36 3.08
N ILE A 7 -42.15 -33.67 3.23
CA ILE A 7 -41.24 -32.92 4.10
C ILE A 7 -40.77 -31.70 3.31
N ILE A 8 -41.20 -30.51 3.72
CA ILE A 8 -40.69 -29.24 3.19
C ILE A 8 -39.39 -28.93 3.92
N ALA A 9 -38.26 -29.08 3.23
CA ALA A 9 -36.95 -28.66 3.72
C ALA A 9 -36.83 -27.14 3.57
N SER A 10 -36.93 -26.41 4.68
CA SER A 10 -36.62 -24.98 4.73
C SER A 10 -35.11 -24.77 4.53
N ALA A 11 -34.73 -24.20 3.39
CA ALA A 11 -33.36 -23.75 3.16
C ALA A 11 -33.08 -22.54 4.07
N ILE A 12 -32.18 -22.70 5.03
CA ILE A 12 -31.66 -21.59 5.82
C ILE A 12 -30.68 -20.84 4.91
N PRO A 13 -30.86 -19.53 4.66
CA PRO A 13 -29.86 -18.76 3.95
C PRO A 13 -28.59 -18.74 4.81
N ILE A 14 -27.53 -19.36 4.32
CA ILE A 14 -26.20 -19.17 4.87
C ILE A 14 -25.86 -17.71 4.57
N VAL A 15 -25.88 -16.86 5.59
CA VAL A 15 -25.25 -15.54 5.51
C VAL A 15 -23.77 -15.82 5.35
N THR A 16 -23.27 -15.81 4.12
CA THR A 16 -21.83 -15.81 3.86
C THR A 16 -21.30 -14.54 4.52
N ALA A 17 -20.41 -14.68 5.50
CA ALA A 17 -19.61 -13.57 5.98
C ALA A 17 -19.06 -12.84 4.74
N ALA A 18 -19.10 -11.51 4.71
CA ALA A 18 -18.66 -10.76 3.54
C ALA A 18 -17.19 -11.08 3.28
N GLU A 19 -16.90 -11.96 2.33
CA GLU A 19 -15.54 -12.40 2.03
C GLU A 19 -14.67 -11.19 1.67
N CYS A 20 -13.35 -11.29 1.92
CA CYS A 20 -12.38 -10.29 1.48
C CYS A 20 -12.22 -10.31 -0.04
N THR A 21 -13.25 -9.80 -0.69
CA THR A 21 -13.32 -9.60 -2.13
C THR A 21 -12.51 -8.38 -2.51
N ARG A 22 -11.91 -8.44 -3.70
CA ARG A 22 -11.20 -7.31 -4.30
C ARG A 22 -12.09 -6.07 -4.37
N GLU A 23 -13.34 -6.26 -4.76
CA GLU A 23 -14.34 -5.21 -4.91
C GLU A 23 -14.64 -4.53 -3.57
N GLY A 24 -14.81 -5.31 -2.49
CA GLY A 24 -15.03 -4.77 -1.14
C GLY A 24 -13.84 -3.95 -0.63
N LEU A 25 -12.62 -4.47 -0.83
CA LEU A 25 -11.38 -3.78 -0.46
C LEU A 25 -11.21 -2.45 -1.22
N LEU A 26 -11.40 -2.47 -2.54
CA LEU A 26 -11.29 -1.26 -3.37
C LEU A 26 -12.44 -0.27 -3.14
N SER A 27 -13.64 -0.74 -2.78
CA SER A 27 -14.75 0.12 -2.38
C SER A 27 -14.45 0.86 -1.07
N THR A 28 -13.86 0.17 -0.10
CA THR A 28 -13.39 0.77 1.15
C THR A 28 -12.28 1.79 0.90
N ALA A 29 -11.30 1.46 0.07
CA ALA A 29 -10.24 2.39 -0.34
C ALA A 29 -10.80 3.68 -0.97
N LYS A 30 -11.79 3.56 -1.86
CA LYS A 30 -12.49 4.72 -2.45
C LYS A 30 -13.22 5.56 -1.39
N SER A 31 -13.84 4.91 -0.40
CA SER A 31 -14.51 5.60 0.71
C SER A 31 -13.51 6.36 1.59
N TYR A 32 -12.33 5.77 1.84
CA TYR A 32 -11.21 6.44 2.50
C TYR A 32 -10.73 7.67 1.73
N VAL A 33 -10.51 7.56 0.42
CA VAL A 33 -10.10 8.70 -0.42
C VAL A 33 -11.16 9.81 -0.37
N TYR A 34 -12.44 9.45 -0.47
CA TYR A 34 -13.54 10.41 -0.36
C TYR A 34 -13.55 11.13 1.00
N ALA A 35 -13.39 10.40 2.10
CA ALA A 35 -13.26 10.97 3.45
C ALA A 35 -12.06 11.93 3.55
N GLN A 36 -10.91 11.54 2.98
CA GLN A 36 -9.69 12.35 2.96
C GLN A 36 -9.87 13.66 2.20
N THR A 37 -10.57 13.66 1.05
CA THR A 37 -10.86 14.90 0.30
C THR A 37 -11.74 15.88 1.06
N ARG A 38 -12.50 15.40 2.07
CA ARG A 38 -13.38 16.22 2.91
C ARG A 38 -12.79 16.57 4.27
N GLY A 39 -11.66 15.96 4.64
CA GLY A 39 -11.13 16.08 6.01
C GLY A 39 -12.10 15.57 7.06
N ASN A 40 -12.89 14.52 6.73
CA ASN A 40 -13.94 14.01 7.59
C ASN A 40 -14.04 12.49 7.49
N SER A 41 -13.76 11.79 8.59
CA SER A 41 -13.79 10.33 8.69
C SER A 41 -15.14 9.75 9.11
N SER A 42 -16.17 10.56 9.38
CA SER A 42 -17.48 10.08 9.90
C SER A 42 -18.23 9.17 8.93
N SER A 43 -17.88 9.17 7.64
CA SER A 43 -18.45 8.24 6.65
C SER A 43 -17.74 6.88 6.61
N LEU A 44 -16.62 6.71 7.33
CA LEU A 44 -15.89 5.45 7.38
C LEU A 44 -16.51 4.52 8.41
N GLN A 45 -16.75 3.28 8.03
CA GLN A 45 -17.26 2.25 8.93
C GLN A 45 -16.11 1.67 9.76
N LEU A 46 -15.79 2.32 10.87
CA LEU A 46 -14.71 1.91 11.76
C LEU A 46 -15.18 0.82 12.73
N SER A 47 -14.33 -0.16 13.04
CA SER A 47 -14.65 -1.27 13.94
C SER A 47 -14.68 -0.86 15.43
N GLY A 48 -15.55 0.07 15.80
CA GLY A 48 -15.81 0.46 17.21
C GLY A 48 -14.54 0.51 18.08
N THR A 49 -14.49 -0.34 19.13
CA THR A 49 -13.37 -0.41 20.08
C THR A 49 -12.14 -1.18 19.58
N LYS A 50 -12.23 -1.87 18.45
CA LYS A 50 -11.12 -2.63 17.84
C LYS A 50 -10.37 -1.83 16.76
N PHE A 51 -10.80 -0.60 16.47
CA PHE A 51 -10.20 0.24 15.45
C PHE A 51 -8.87 0.86 15.91
N THR A 52 -7.86 0.83 15.05
CA THR A 52 -6.58 1.53 15.25
C THR A 52 -6.30 2.50 14.10
N TYR A 53 -5.98 3.74 14.45
CA TYR A 53 -5.38 4.69 13.52
C TYR A 53 -3.89 4.86 13.83
N GLN A 54 -3.06 4.77 12.80
CA GLN A 54 -1.62 4.97 12.89
C GLN A 54 -1.18 5.91 11.77
N GLN A 55 -0.32 6.86 12.12
CA GLN A 55 0.31 7.75 11.16
C GLN A 55 1.81 7.85 11.45
N ASN A 56 2.64 7.69 10.42
CA ASN A 56 4.09 7.80 10.49
C ASN A 56 4.65 6.92 11.62
N ASN A 57 4.24 5.63 11.63
CA ASN A 57 4.59 4.61 12.63
C ASN A 57 4.21 4.95 14.08
N LYS A 58 3.27 5.88 14.30
CA LYS A 58 2.78 6.24 15.64
C LYS A 58 1.26 6.11 15.71
N ILE A 59 0.79 5.36 16.69
CA ILE A 59 -0.63 5.29 17.01
C ILE A 59 -1.09 6.68 17.42
N SER A 60 -2.19 7.15 16.84
CA SER A 60 -2.76 8.45 17.15
C SER A 60 -4.28 8.44 17.02
N ASP A 61 -4.89 9.53 17.46
CA ASP A 61 -6.31 9.76 17.21
C ASP A 61 -6.54 10.14 15.74
N ILE A 62 -7.50 9.49 15.08
CA ILE A 62 -7.88 9.77 13.68
C ILE A 62 -8.30 11.23 13.48
N SER A 63 -8.88 11.87 14.50
CA SER A 63 -9.26 13.29 14.49
C SER A 63 -8.07 14.25 14.47
N LYS A 64 -6.87 13.77 14.76
CA LYS A 64 -5.62 14.55 14.75
C LYS A 64 -4.72 14.21 13.55
N GLY A 65 -5.07 13.19 12.77
CA GLY A 65 -4.29 12.73 11.63
C GLY A 65 -4.60 13.46 10.34
N LEU A 66 -4.02 13.00 9.23
CA LEU A 66 -4.29 13.58 7.89
C LEU A 66 -5.78 13.60 7.53
N LEU A 67 -6.55 12.62 8.01
CA LEU A 67 -7.98 12.48 7.71
C LEU A 67 -8.86 13.60 8.28
N SER A 68 -8.36 14.42 9.21
CA SER A 68 -9.12 15.57 9.75
C SER A 68 -8.92 16.87 8.96
N VAL A 69 -8.12 16.83 7.88
CA VAL A 69 -7.85 17.98 7.00
C VAL A 69 -8.20 17.61 5.57
N ALA A 70 -8.96 18.47 4.90
CA ALA A 70 -9.30 18.30 3.49
C ALA A 70 -8.07 18.59 2.61
N TYR A 71 -7.72 17.63 1.75
CA TYR A 71 -6.69 17.82 0.73
C TYR A 71 -7.29 17.63 -0.67
N LYS A 72 -6.89 18.50 -1.59
CA LYS A 72 -7.10 18.24 -3.02
C LYS A 72 -6.14 17.14 -3.44
N ILE A 73 -6.69 16.01 -3.88
CA ILE A 73 -5.92 14.87 -4.37
C ILE A 73 -5.78 15.02 -5.88
N ASP A 74 -4.54 15.12 -6.36
CA ASP A 74 -4.20 15.28 -7.77
C ASP A 74 -4.02 13.92 -8.46
N LEU A 75 -3.60 12.89 -7.72
CA LEU A 75 -3.49 11.51 -8.20
C LEU A 75 -3.75 10.54 -7.05
N THR A 76 -4.43 9.43 -7.34
CA THR A 76 -4.67 8.34 -6.39
C THR A 76 -4.63 6.99 -7.11
N ARG A 77 -4.09 5.97 -6.47
CA ARG A 77 -4.10 4.58 -6.93
C ARG A 77 -4.30 3.66 -5.74
N SER A 78 -5.12 2.62 -5.92
CA SER A 78 -5.36 1.62 -4.87
C SER A 78 -5.11 0.21 -5.40
N THR A 79 -4.58 -0.65 -4.53
CA THR A 79 -4.37 -2.09 -4.74
C THR A 79 -5.07 -2.89 -3.65
N ALA A 80 -5.31 -4.16 -3.89
CA ALA A 80 -6.07 -5.03 -2.99
C ALA A 80 -5.36 -6.37 -2.77
N ASP A 81 -5.23 -6.75 -1.50
CA ASP A 81 -4.69 -8.01 -1.02
C ASP A 81 -5.81 -8.81 -0.35
N THR A 82 -6.40 -9.74 -1.10
CA THR A 82 -7.50 -10.58 -0.63
C THR A 82 -7.05 -11.61 0.41
N VAL A 83 -5.76 -11.97 0.43
CA VAL A 83 -5.19 -12.91 1.41
C VAL A 83 -4.98 -12.24 2.76
N ALA A 84 -4.46 -11.01 2.77
CA ALA A 84 -4.26 -10.24 4.00
C ALA A 84 -5.50 -9.43 4.43
N CYS A 85 -6.59 -9.51 3.65
CA CYS A 85 -7.77 -8.66 3.76
C CYS A 85 -7.43 -7.19 3.97
N ALA A 86 -6.65 -6.65 3.04
CA ALA A 86 -6.12 -5.31 3.13
C ALA A 86 -6.09 -4.63 1.76
N SER A 87 -6.06 -3.30 1.77
CA SER A 87 -5.78 -2.50 0.57
C SER A 87 -4.65 -1.53 0.85
N TYR A 88 -3.92 -1.15 -0.20
CA TYR A 88 -2.99 -0.05 -0.17
C TYR A 88 -3.53 1.05 -1.07
N THR A 89 -3.39 2.31 -0.66
CA THR A 89 -3.74 3.48 -1.45
C THR A 89 -2.60 4.48 -1.39
N MET A 90 -2.03 4.78 -2.55
CA MET A 90 -1.14 5.91 -2.71
C MET A 90 -1.93 7.11 -3.23
N TRP A 91 -1.71 8.28 -2.64
CA TRP A 91 -2.23 9.53 -3.18
C TRP A 91 -1.24 10.68 -3.07
N ILE A 92 -1.37 11.63 -3.99
CA ILE A 92 -0.54 12.83 -4.08
C ILE A 92 -1.43 14.06 -4.00
N SER A 93 -1.06 14.98 -3.11
CA SER A 93 -1.57 16.35 -3.09
C SER A 93 -0.39 17.28 -3.38
N SER A 94 -0.32 17.80 -4.58
CA SER A 94 0.75 18.69 -5.05
C SER A 94 0.35 20.18 -4.95
N THR A 95 -0.93 20.46 -4.78
CA THR A 95 -1.49 21.81 -4.74
C THR A 95 -2.19 22.09 -3.40
N GLY A 96 -1.94 23.26 -2.80
CA GLY A 96 -2.51 23.65 -1.50
C GLY A 96 -1.50 24.36 -0.59
N THR A 97 -1.87 24.58 0.67
CA THR A 97 -0.99 25.18 1.69
C THR A 97 0.14 24.25 2.12
N LYS A 98 -0.07 22.94 2.01
CA LYS A 98 0.92 21.90 2.29
C LYS A 98 0.72 20.71 1.36
N SER A 99 1.78 20.33 0.65
CA SER A 99 1.78 19.18 -0.26
C SER A 99 2.16 17.89 0.45
N PHE A 100 1.66 16.77 -0.06
CA PHE A 100 1.91 15.43 0.49
C PHE A 100 2.05 14.38 -0.61
N VAL A 101 2.88 13.37 -0.34
CA VAL A 101 2.85 12.05 -0.98
C VAL A 101 2.59 11.06 0.13
N VAL A 102 1.56 10.23 -0.03
CA VAL A 102 1.02 9.42 1.06
C VAL A 102 0.76 7.99 0.59
N GLY A 103 1.16 7.03 1.40
CA GLY A 103 0.82 5.62 1.28
C GLY A 103 0.01 5.19 2.51
N THR A 104 -1.18 4.65 2.29
CA THR A 104 -2.06 4.20 3.36
C THR A 104 -2.47 2.75 3.15
N GLN A 105 -2.26 1.91 4.16
CA GLN A 105 -2.85 0.59 4.22
C GLN A 105 -4.14 0.62 5.05
N ILE A 106 -5.21 0.02 4.51
CA ILE A 106 -6.46 -0.21 5.22
C ILE A 106 -6.59 -1.71 5.43
N ARG A 107 -6.87 -2.10 6.67
CA ARG A 107 -7.04 -3.51 7.05
C ARG A 107 -8.44 -3.75 7.61
N HIS A 108 -8.87 -4.97 7.43
CA HIS A 108 -10.15 -5.49 7.89
C HIS A 108 -9.90 -6.69 8.81
N ALA A 109 -10.78 -6.90 9.77
CA ALA A 109 -10.70 -8.04 10.68
C ALA A 109 -11.62 -9.16 10.21
N ASP A 110 -11.38 -10.38 10.69
CA ASP A 110 -12.32 -11.51 10.57
C ASP A 110 -12.74 -11.84 9.13
N ASN A 111 -11.86 -11.54 8.17
CA ASN A 111 -12.10 -11.68 6.74
C ASN A 111 -13.39 -10.95 6.26
N ASP A 112 -13.71 -9.80 6.87
CA ASP A 112 -14.94 -9.02 6.63
C ASP A 112 -14.65 -7.58 6.20
N THR A 113 -15.02 -7.24 4.97
CA THR A 113 -14.82 -5.89 4.40
C THR A 113 -15.83 -4.84 4.90
N SER A 114 -16.82 -5.21 5.72
CA SER A 114 -17.88 -4.32 6.21
C SER A 114 -17.38 -3.24 7.17
N THR A 115 -16.30 -3.52 7.91
CA THR A 115 -15.71 -2.59 8.87
C THR A 115 -14.19 -2.53 8.74
N ILE A 116 -13.63 -1.35 8.99
CA ILE A 116 -12.20 -1.08 8.97
C ILE A 116 -11.63 -1.31 10.37
N SER A 117 -10.66 -2.22 10.47
CA SER A 117 -9.94 -2.49 11.72
C SER A 117 -8.71 -1.62 11.90
N MET A 118 -8.06 -1.22 10.82
CA MET A 118 -6.89 -0.35 10.88
C MET A 118 -6.80 0.58 9.67
N ILE A 119 -6.37 1.82 9.93
CA ILE A 119 -5.86 2.75 8.92
C ILE A 119 -4.44 3.09 9.33
N ASP A 120 -3.46 2.67 8.53
CA ASP A 120 -2.04 2.91 8.76
C ASP A 120 -1.48 3.76 7.62
N THR A 121 -0.93 4.92 7.94
CA THR A 121 -0.54 5.94 6.96
C THR A 121 0.93 6.32 7.12
N ILE A 122 1.66 6.34 6.01
CA ILE A 122 2.96 7.00 5.88
C ILE A 122 2.78 8.20 4.97
N ALA A 123 3.11 9.40 5.47
CA ALA A 123 2.89 10.65 4.79
C ALA A 123 4.13 11.54 4.85
N ALA A 124 4.78 11.70 3.70
CA ALA A 124 5.89 12.62 3.50
C ALA A 124 5.39 13.98 3.01
N THR A 125 6.09 15.04 3.40
CA THR A 125 5.77 16.43 3.10
C THR A 125 7.04 17.28 3.00
N SER A 126 6.90 18.59 2.81
CA SER A 126 8.02 19.52 2.70
C SER A 126 9.05 19.34 3.82
N GLY A 127 10.32 19.28 3.43
CA GLY A 127 11.46 19.02 4.31
C GLY A 127 11.75 17.54 4.58
N ASP A 128 10.96 16.60 4.03
CA ASP A 128 11.32 15.18 4.04
C ASP A 128 12.29 14.81 2.90
N LEU A 129 13.01 13.70 3.04
CA LEU A 129 14.05 13.23 2.13
C LEU A 129 13.60 13.26 0.66
N PHE A 130 14.34 14.02 -0.15
CA PHE A 130 14.11 14.22 -1.58
C PHE A 130 12.71 14.74 -1.96
N PHE A 131 11.91 15.21 -1.01
CA PHE A 131 10.50 15.48 -1.23
C PHE A 131 10.24 16.63 -2.21
N ASN A 132 9.43 16.36 -3.23
CA ASN A 132 8.82 17.30 -4.16
C ASN A 132 7.57 16.68 -4.80
N ALA A 133 6.39 16.97 -4.24
CA ALA A 133 5.13 16.37 -4.70
C ALA A 133 4.83 16.60 -6.19
N THR A 134 5.18 17.76 -6.76
CA THR A 134 4.95 18.05 -8.19
C THR A 134 5.83 17.18 -9.09
N LYS A 135 7.09 16.95 -8.71
CA LYS A 135 7.97 16.02 -9.43
C LYS A 135 7.46 14.59 -9.35
N THR A 136 7.12 14.11 -8.14
CA THR A 136 6.56 12.77 -7.94
C THR A 136 5.27 12.58 -8.77
N LEU A 137 4.37 13.56 -8.77
CA LEU A 137 3.17 13.54 -9.60
C LEU A 137 3.51 13.41 -11.09
N GLY A 138 4.48 14.20 -11.59
CA GLY A 138 4.91 14.15 -12.98
C GLY A 138 5.44 12.78 -13.40
N TYR A 139 6.27 12.16 -12.55
CA TYR A 139 6.80 10.82 -12.81
C TYR A 139 5.70 9.75 -12.80
N ILE A 140 4.91 9.69 -11.74
CA ILE A 140 3.93 8.61 -11.55
C ILE A 140 2.77 8.72 -12.55
N THR A 141 2.43 9.92 -13.03
CA THR A 141 1.40 10.09 -14.09
C THR A 141 1.84 9.50 -15.43
N ALA A 142 3.15 9.40 -15.69
CA ALA A 142 3.68 8.85 -16.93
C ALA A 142 3.74 7.31 -16.94
N GLU A 143 3.54 6.67 -15.79
CA GLU A 143 3.66 5.22 -15.64
C GLU A 143 2.36 4.49 -16.00
N ASP A 144 2.47 3.29 -16.58
CA ASP A 144 1.34 2.40 -16.82
C ASP A 144 1.07 1.48 -15.61
N TRP A 145 -0.03 1.78 -14.90
CA TRP A 145 -0.54 0.97 -13.79
C TRP A 145 -1.81 0.18 -14.13
N SER A 146 -2.04 -0.15 -15.39
CA SER A 146 -3.15 -1.00 -15.81
C SER A 146 -3.07 -2.40 -15.20
N TYR A 147 -4.20 -3.12 -15.16
CA TYR A 147 -4.20 -4.51 -14.71
C TYR A 147 -3.35 -5.41 -15.61
N ILE A 148 -2.64 -6.35 -15.01
CA ILE A 148 -1.91 -7.38 -15.76
C ILE A 148 -2.96 -8.40 -16.24
N ASN A 149 -3.40 -8.29 -17.49
CA ASN A 149 -4.44 -9.18 -18.02
C ASN A 149 -3.93 -10.61 -18.31
N SER A 150 -2.67 -10.74 -18.68
CA SER A 150 -2.02 -12.03 -18.95
C SER A 150 -1.66 -12.73 -17.64
N THR A 151 -2.24 -13.90 -17.38
CA THR A 151 -1.89 -14.72 -16.21
C THR A 151 -0.43 -15.17 -16.20
N ALA A 152 0.18 -15.37 -17.38
CA ALA A 152 1.61 -15.70 -17.50
C ALA A 152 2.52 -14.53 -17.11
N SER A 153 2.01 -13.30 -17.21
CA SER A 153 2.74 -12.07 -16.86
C SER A 153 2.53 -11.64 -15.41
N ARG A 154 1.52 -12.20 -14.72
CA ARG A 154 1.23 -11.93 -13.32
C ARG A 154 2.30 -12.58 -12.43
N PRO A 155 2.99 -11.82 -11.58
CA PRO A 155 3.93 -12.40 -10.62
C PRO A 155 3.16 -13.16 -9.53
N SER A 156 3.78 -14.20 -8.96
CA SER A 156 3.22 -14.87 -7.79
C SER A 156 3.37 -13.99 -6.54
N ARG A 157 2.53 -14.23 -5.52
CA ARG A 157 2.63 -13.59 -4.21
C ARG A 157 4.01 -13.77 -3.60
N GLU A 158 4.60 -14.96 -3.73
CA GLU A 158 5.92 -15.30 -3.19
C GLU A 158 7.00 -14.48 -3.88
N LEU A 159 6.92 -14.30 -5.21
CA LEU A 159 7.85 -13.46 -5.94
C LEU A 159 7.73 -12.00 -5.52
N LEU A 160 6.52 -11.46 -5.44
CA LEU A 160 6.26 -10.10 -4.98
C LEU A 160 6.83 -9.88 -3.57
N LYS A 161 6.51 -10.78 -2.63
CA LYS A 161 7.05 -10.72 -1.27
C LYS A 161 8.58 -10.77 -1.26
N LYS A 162 9.19 -11.69 -2.02
CA LYS A 162 10.64 -11.82 -2.12
C LYS A 162 11.30 -10.55 -2.63
N VAL A 163 10.71 -9.89 -3.63
CA VAL A 163 11.20 -8.61 -4.16
C VAL A 163 11.10 -7.51 -3.11
N GLY A 164 9.96 -7.39 -2.41
CA GLY A 164 9.78 -6.43 -1.32
C GLY A 164 10.77 -6.65 -0.16
N ASP A 165 11.02 -7.90 0.22
CA ASP A 165 11.99 -8.27 1.25
C ASP A 165 13.41 -7.90 0.82
N ALA A 166 13.85 -8.35 -0.36
CA ALA A 166 15.18 -8.04 -0.89
C ALA A 166 15.42 -6.52 -1.01
N TYR A 167 14.38 -5.75 -1.37
CA TYR A 167 14.48 -4.29 -1.46
C TYR A 167 14.71 -3.63 -0.09
N LEU A 168 14.13 -4.18 0.97
CA LEU A 168 14.37 -3.69 2.32
C LEU A 168 15.70 -4.21 2.91
N ASP A 169 16.11 -5.40 2.51
CA ASP A 169 17.30 -6.09 3.03
C ASP A 169 18.61 -5.62 2.42
N MET A 170 18.61 -4.97 1.24
CA MET A 170 19.82 -4.46 0.56
C MET A 170 20.66 -3.48 1.40
N TRP A 171 20.08 -2.88 2.44
CA TRP A 171 20.80 -2.02 3.39
C TRP A 171 21.68 -2.80 4.37
N THR A 172 21.34 -4.05 4.66
CA THR A 172 22.08 -4.92 5.60
C THR A 172 22.79 -6.08 4.91
N ASP A 173 22.20 -6.63 3.85
CA ASP A 173 22.75 -7.75 3.09
C ASP A 173 23.33 -7.26 1.76
N SER A 174 24.64 -7.40 1.62
CA SER A 174 25.40 -7.05 0.40
C SER A 174 24.93 -7.75 -0.88
N LYS A 175 24.22 -8.88 -0.76
CA LYS A 175 23.75 -9.68 -1.90
C LYS A 175 22.28 -9.46 -2.24
N ALA A 176 21.49 -8.84 -1.36
CA ALA A 176 20.04 -8.78 -1.54
C ALA A 176 19.64 -8.02 -2.81
N ALA A 177 20.32 -6.90 -3.13
CA ALA A 177 20.11 -6.13 -4.35
C ALA A 177 20.29 -6.96 -5.62
N ASP A 178 21.24 -7.91 -5.63
CA ASP A 178 21.55 -8.77 -6.77
C ASP A 178 20.48 -9.87 -7.00
N THR A 179 19.65 -10.14 -5.98
CA THR A 179 18.57 -11.13 -6.09
C THR A 179 17.29 -10.56 -6.71
N ILE A 180 17.21 -9.23 -6.87
CA ILE A 180 16.04 -8.55 -7.42
C ILE A 180 16.10 -8.63 -8.96
N PRO A 181 15.06 -9.16 -9.63
CA PRO A 181 15.03 -9.26 -11.08
C PRO A 181 14.70 -7.89 -11.71
N TRP A 182 15.69 -7.02 -11.86
CA TRP A 182 15.48 -5.68 -12.42
C TRP A 182 15.08 -5.70 -13.91
N GLY A 183 14.05 -4.93 -14.27
CA GLY A 183 13.71 -4.67 -15.66
C GLY A 183 14.71 -3.71 -16.32
N PRO A 184 15.02 -3.85 -17.62
CA PRO A 184 16.00 -2.99 -18.30
C PRO A 184 15.53 -1.52 -18.45
N GLN A 185 14.23 -1.27 -18.32
CA GLN A 185 13.60 0.06 -18.37
C GLN A 185 12.73 0.29 -17.13
N CYS A 186 13.21 -0.20 -15.98
CA CYS A 186 12.51 0.01 -14.73
C CYS A 186 12.82 1.40 -14.17
N GLU A 187 11.88 1.95 -13.42
CA GLU A 187 11.98 3.30 -12.87
C GLU A 187 11.85 3.28 -11.35
N ARG A 188 12.65 4.10 -10.68
CA ARG A 188 12.58 4.26 -9.23
C ARG A 188 12.40 5.73 -8.89
N VAL A 189 11.37 6.02 -8.11
CA VAL A 189 11.08 7.33 -7.53
C VAL A 189 11.25 7.23 -6.02
N GLU A 190 12.41 7.64 -5.52
CA GLU A 190 12.74 7.62 -4.09
C GLU A 190 12.47 9.01 -3.49
N GLY A 191 11.35 9.17 -2.78
CA GLY A 191 10.79 10.49 -2.43
C GLY A 191 10.35 11.24 -3.70
N SER A 192 11.30 11.94 -4.32
CA SER A 192 11.16 12.51 -5.67
C SER A 192 12.45 12.46 -6.49
N SER A 193 13.43 11.67 -6.04
CA SER A 193 14.64 11.37 -6.80
C SER A 193 14.33 10.27 -7.81
N TYR A 194 14.52 10.55 -9.09
CA TYR A 194 14.22 9.63 -10.18
C TYR A 194 15.50 8.92 -10.65
N THR A 195 15.44 7.59 -10.76
CA THR A 195 16.51 6.73 -11.28
C THR A 195 15.95 5.81 -12.36
N ASN A 196 16.59 5.80 -13.53
CA ASN A 196 16.29 4.89 -14.64
C ASN A 196 17.59 4.52 -15.37
N PRO A 197 17.96 3.23 -15.47
CA PRO A 197 17.25 2.08 -14.92
C PRO A 197 17.29 2.02 -13.39
N CYS A 198 16.19 1.60 -12.78
CA CYS A 198 15.96 1.65 -11.33
C CYS A 198 16.97 0.86 -10.46
N GLY A 199 17.64 -0.15 -11.03
CA GLY A 199 18.65 -0.96 -10.35
C GLY A 199 20.03 -0.28 -10.19
N GLN A 200 20.16 1.00 -10.54
CA GLN A 200 21.39 1.76 -10.37
C GLN A 200 21.51 2.38 -8.97
N SER A 201 22.75 2.51 -8.49
CA SER A 201 23.10 3.20 -7.24
C SER A 201 22.40 2.61 -6.01
N LEU A 202 22.31 1.27 -5.95
CA LEU A 202 21.73 0.55 -4.84
C LEU A 202 22.77 0.37 -3.71
N PRO A 203 22.34 0.38 -2.44
CA PRO A 203 23.18 -0.06 -1.34
C PRO A 203 23.52 -1.55 -1.46
N HIS A 204 24.72 -1.91 -1.02
CA HIS A 204 25.20 -3.29 -0.91
C HIS A 204 25.62 -3.56 0.54
N GLY A 205 24.65 -3.49 1.45
CA GLY A 205 24.88 -3.62 2.89
C GLY A 205 25.45 -2.36 3.53
N GLY A 206 26.04 -2.54 4.72
CA GLY A 206 26.70 -1.47 5.47
C GLY A 206 25.91 -0.93 6.67
N SER A 207 24.61 -1.19 6.72
CA SER A 207 23.81 -0.95 7.93
C SER A 207 23.99 -2.08 8.95
N ALA A 208 24.07 -1.72 10.23
CA ALA A 208 24.02 -2.66 11.35
C ALA A 208 22.59 -2.98 11.81
N LYS A 209 21.58 -2.29 11.27
CA LYS A 209 20.17 -2.42 11.67
C LYS A 209 19.31 -2.77 10.45
N SER A 210 18.57 -3.86 10.53
CA SER A 210 17.62 -4.26 9.49
C SER A 210 16.37 -3.39 9.53
N ASN A 211 15.82 -3.07 8.36
CA ASN A 211 14.54 -2.38 8.25
C ASN A 211 13.42 -3.26 8.79
N GLY A 212 12.75 -2.79 9.85
CA GLY A 212 11.82 -3.58 10.65
C GLY A 212 10.36 -3.17 10.48
N ASN A 213 9.50 -3.71 11.34
CA ASN A 213 8.07 -3.37 11.41
C ASN A 213 7.38 -3.44 10.03
N ARG A 214 7.66 -4.48 9.24
CA ARG A 214 7.18 -4.59 7.86
C ARG A 214 5.71 -5.02 7.83
N ARG A 215 4.89 -4.28 7.10
CA ARG A 215 3.46 -4.54 6.93
C ARG A 215 3.17 -4.57 5.44
N TYR A 216 2.66 -5.69 4.94
CA TYR A 216 2.55 -5.95 3.51
C TYR A 216 1.11 -5.79 3.03
N VAL A 217 0.97 -5.29 1.80
CA VAL A 217 -0.18 -5.46 0.92
C VAL A 217 0.36 -5.96 -0.41
N ILE A 218 -0.06 -7.15 -0.84
CA ILE A 218 0.40 -7.78 -2.07
C ILE A 218 -0.81 -8.04 -2.98
N ASP A 219 -0.73 -7.55 -4.22
CA ASP A 219 -1.79 -7.61 -5.22
C ASP A 219 -1.23 -8.19 -6.54
N GLU A 220 -1.49 -9.48 -6.79
CA GLU A 220 -1.00 -10.20 -7.96
C GLU A 220 -1.61 -9.70 -9.27
N GLU A 221 -2.84 -9.17 -9.25
CA GLU A 221 -3.50 -8.64 -10.45
C GLU A 221 -2.89 -7.31 -10.90
N MET A 222 -2.47 -6.49 -9.93
CA MET A 222 -1.68 -5.30 -10.19
C MET A 222 -0.19 -5.61 -10.40
N GLY A 223 0.26 -6.77 -9.93
CA GLY A 223 1.66 -7.13 -9.81
C GLY A 223 2.40 -6.21 -8.84
N SER A 224 1.79 -5.83 -7.73
CA SER A 224 2.34 -4.86 -6.78
C SER A 224 2.54 -5.46 -5.38
N VAL A 225 3.60 -5.03 -4.71
CA VAL A 225 3.78 -5.18 -3.27
C VAL A 225 4.04 -3.80 -2.66
N ASP A 226 3.21 -3.39 -1.71
CA ASP A 226 3.53 -2.31 -0.79
C ASP A 226 4.02 -2.87 0.54
N VAL A 227 5.08 -2.24 1.07
CA VAL A 227 5.58 -2.49 2.42
C VAL A 227 5.70 -1.19 3.18
N LEU A 228 4.77 -0.94 4.12
CA LEU A 228 5.00 0.06 5.16
C LEU A 228 5.98 -0.52 6.18
N CYS A 229 6.99 0.26 6.58
CA CYS A 229 8.06 -0.23 7.46
C CYS A 229 8.62 0.86 8.37
N GLU A 230 9.55 0.45 9.24
CA GLU A 230 10.52 1.35 9.86
C GLU A 230 11.87 1.21 9.12
N PHE A 231 12.39 2.31 8.58
CA PHE A 231 13.65 2.36 7.84
C PHE A 231 14.87 2.43 8.76
N SER A 232 14.96 1.48 9.69
CA SER A 232 15.93 1.43 10.79
C SER A 232 17.39 1.52 10.34
N SER A 233 17.70 1.24 9.07
CA SER A 233 19.04 1.40 8.48
C SER A 233 19.53 2.85 8.42
N LEU A 234 18.62 3.82 8.25
CA LEU A 234 18.93 5.25 8.29
C LEU A 234 18.46 5.94 9.59
N GLY A 235 17.85 5.17 10.50
CA GLY A 235 17.24 5.62 11.75
C GLY A 235 15.79 5.13 11.88
N PRO A 236 15.09 5.37 12.99
CA PRO A 236 13.73 4.85 13.21
C PRO A 236 12.68 5.64 12.41
N TRP A 237 12.86 5.74 11.09
CA TRP A 237 12.08 6.60 10.21
C TRP A 237 10.89 5.85 9.61
N PRO A 238 9.71 6.46 9.56
CA PRO A 238 8.56 5.91 8.85
C PRO A 238 8.80 5.89 7.34
N ASP A 239 8.51 4.76 6.70
CA ASP A 239 8.75 4.58 5.27
C ASP A 239 7.72 3.65 4.61
N SER A 240 7.56 3.79 3.30
CA SER A 240 6.71 2.95 2.44
C SER A 240 7.48 2.63 1.17
N HIS A 241 7.38 1.39 0.71
CA HIS A 241 7.93 0.97 -0.58
C HIS A 241 6.87 0.22 -1.37
N GLU A 242 6.41 0.81 -2.48
CA GLU A 242 5.58 0.12 -3.45
C GLU A 242 6.45 -0.33 -4.63
N ILE A 243 6.43 -1.63 -4.93
CA ILE A 243 7.21 -2.22 -6.01
C ILE A 243 6.30 -2.98 -6.95
N ARG A 244 6.36 -2.63 -8.23
CA ARG A 244 5.63 -3.31 -9.30
C ARG A 244 6.54 -4.29 -10.03
N VAL A 245 6.03 -5.50 -10.26
CA VAL A 245 6.68 -6.58 -11.00
C VAL A 245 5.77 -7.02 -12.16
N ILE A 246 6.31 -7.08 -13.36
CA ILE A 246 5.63 -7.55 -14.58
C ILE A 246 6.57 -8.52 -15.30
N ASP A 247 6.04 -9.65 -15.79
CA ASP A 247 6.85 -10.67 -16.48
C ASP A 247 8.06 -11.12 -15.64
N GLY A 248 7.83 -11.23 -14.32
CA GLY A 248 8.86 -11.60 -13.35
C GLY A 248 9.96 -10.57 -13.10
N LYS A 249 9.85 -9.35 -13.66
CA LYS A 249 10.85 -8.28 -13.50
C LYS A 249 10.27 -7.03 -12.87
N VAL A 250 11.05 -6.35 -12.02
CA VAL A 250 10.69 -5.06 -11.45
C VAL A 250 10.52 -4.03 -12.57
N LYS A 251 9.39 -3.33 -12.54
CA LYS A 251 9.05 -2.25 -13.48
C LYS A 251 9.06 -0.89 -12.82
N TYR A 252 8.45 -0.74 -11.64
CA TYR A 252 8.43 0.52 -10.89
C TYR A 252 8.75 0.29 -9.42
N VAL A 253 9.41 1.28 -8.81
CA VAL A 253 9.66 1.35 -7.37
C VAL A 253 9.32 2.75 -6.89
N HIS A 254 8.41 2.88 -5.94
CA HIS A 254 8.07 4.14 -5.28
C HIS A 254 8.43 4.06 -3.81
N THR A 255 9.06 5.10 -3.28
CA THR A 255 9.28 5.21 -1.83
C THR A 255 8.70 6.50 -1.25
N ILE A 256 8.22 6.42 -0.01
CA ILE A 256 7.68 7.55 0.74
C ILE A 256 8.36 7.61 2.11
N THR A 257 9.49 8.30 2.16
CA THR A 257 10.35 8.32 3.35
C THR A 257 10.12 9.58 4.18
N VAL A 258 9.72 9.42 5.44
CA VAL A 258 9.50 10.52 6.39
C VAL A 258 10.79 10.75 7.19
N LEU A 259 11.73 11.44 6.55
CA LEU A 259 13.03 11.77 7.14
C LEU A 259 13.30 13.27 6.95
N LYS A 260 13.31 14.02 8.05
CA LYS A 260 13.56 15.47 8.00
C LYS A 260 15.03 15.76 7.64
N SER A 261 15.23 16.50 6.55
CA SER A 261 16.52 17.06 6.13
C SER A 261 16.87 18.34 6.90
#